data_AF-A0A135V8U4-F1
#
_entry.id   AF-A0A135V8U4-F1
#
_cell.length_a   1.000
_cell.length_b   1.000
_cell.length_c   1.000
_cell.angle_alpha   90.00
_cell.angle_beta   90.00
_cell.angle_gamma   90.00
#
_symmetry.space_group_name_H-M   'P 1'
#
loop_
_entity.id
_entity.type
_entity.pdbx_description
1 polymer ?
#
loop_
_entity_poly.entity_id
_entity_poly.type
_entity_poly.pdbx_seq_one_letter_code
_entity_poly.pdbx_strand_id
1 'polypeptide(L)'
;MNKVALLTSSKHEPGVTIRQSSDLIAVFGPAFDIAVRFQRLVALASSLLFLYTHLLATSALTSAVIATRLFAILSLSALKKTTMAARRSLGHVWDSKQIQKLRKKFFMEFATTILGPGGNMLIVMVFWPGWLLILGLILTLRTLAG
;
A
#
# COMPACT_ATOMS: atom_id res chain seq x y z
N MET A 1 -35.83 24.94 -91.46
CA MET A 1 -34.88 24.11 -90.68
C MET A 1 -33.80 25.01 -90.12
N ASN A 2 -33.88 25.36 -88.84
CA ASN A 2 -32.80 25.90 -88.02
C ASN A 2 -32.92 25.22 -86.66
N LYS A 3 -32.20 24.11 -86.52
CA LYS A 3 -31.89 23.50 -85.23
C LYS A 3 -30.66 24.25 -84.69
N VAL A 4 -30.43 24.16 -83.39
CA VAL A 4 -29.27 24.66 -82.63
C VAL A 4 -29.53 26.01 -81.93
N ALA A 5 -29.14 26.02 -80.66
CA ALA A 5 -29.16 27.11 -79.69
C ALA A 5 -30.51 27.38 -79.02
N LEU A 6 -30.80 26.59 -77.99
CA LEU A 6 -31.29 27.07 -76.68
C LEU A 6 -31.33 25.89 -75.69
N LEU A 7 -30.22 25.15 -75.61
CA LEU A 7 -29.89 24.42 -74.39
C LEU A 7 -29.27 25.45 -73.44
N THR A 8 -30.12 26.18 -72.73
CA THR A 8 -29.70 26.94 -71.55
C THR A 8 -29.39 25.92 -70.44
N SER A 9 -28.26 25.23 -70.61
CA SER A 9 -27.52 24.60 -69.54
C SER A 9 -27.06 25.73 -68.63
N SER A 10 -27.86 26.02 -67.60
CA SER A 10 -27.43 26.83 -66.46
C SER A 10 -26.39 26.00 -65.73
N LYS A 11 -25.12 26.12 -66.18
CA LYS A 11 -23.96 25.76 -65.37
C LYS A 11 -23.94 26.74 -64.21
N HIS A 12 -24.50 26.30 -63.09
CA HIS A 12 -24.25 26.92 -61.80
C HIS A 12 -22.75 26.80 -61.53
N GLU A 13 -22.03 27.92 -61.65
CA GLU A 13 -20.60 28.01 -61.41
C GLU A 13 -20.30 27.79 -59.92
N PRO A 14 -19.55 26.75 -59.51
CA PRO A 14 -19.01 26.67 -58.16
C PRO A 14 -17.77 27.57 -58.08
N GLY A 15 -17.96 28.88 -58.26
CA GLY A 15 -16.86 29.87 -58.33
C GLY A 15 -16.71 30.74 -57.08
N VAL A 16 -17.72 30.78 -56.20
CA VAL A 16 -17.80 31.79 -55.13
C VAL A 16 -17.28 31.31 -53.77
N THR A 17 -17.19 30.00 -53.52
CA THR A 17 -16.80 29.46 -52.21
C THR A 17 -15.28 29.35 -51.99
N ILE A 18 -14.48 29.32 -53.05
CA ILE A 18 -13.02 29.13 -52.95
C ILE A 18 -12.29 30.42 -52.54
N ARG A 19 -12.84 31.60 -52.86
CA ARG A 19 -12.21 32.89 -52.53
C ARG A 19 -12.56 33.40 -51.13
N GLN A 20 -13.74 33.06 -50.61
CA GLN A 20 -14.15 33.37 -49.25
C GLN A 20 -13.37 32.56 -48.19
N SER A 21 -13.06 31.30 -48.48
CA SER A 21 -12.24 30.48 -47.59
C SER A 21 -10.82 31.03 -47.47
N SER A 22 -10.22 31.53 -48.56
CA SER A 22 -8.89 32.15 -48.51
C SER A 22 -8.82 33.45 -47.68
N ASP A 23 -9.87 34.28 -47.69
CA ASP A 23 -9.90 35.53 -46.91
C ASP A 23 -10.11 35.25 -45.41
N LEU A 24 -10.98 34.28 -45.08
CA LEU A 24 -11.15 33.80 -43.71
C LEU A 24 -9.86 33.12 -43.21
N ILE A 25 -9.20 32.32 -44.03
CA ILE A 25 -7.91 31.70 -43.67
C ILE A 25 -6.80 32.76 -43.50
N ALA A 26 -6.82 33.86 -44.26
CA ALA A 26 -5.87 34.96 -44.11
C ALA A 26 -6.09 35.76 -42.81
N VAL A 27 -7.34 35.97 -42.40
CA VAL A 27 -7.70 36.69 -41.15
C VAL A 27 -7.53 35.79 -39.92
N PHE A 28 -7.89 34.51 -40.00
CA PHE A 28 -7.79 33.57 -38.88
C PHE A 28 -6.42 32.88 -38.78
N GLY A 29 -5.62 32.84 -39.86
CA GLY A 29 -4.30 32.21 -39.89
C GLY A 29 -3.35 32.66 -38.76
N PRO A 30 -3.22 33.97 -38.47
CA PRO A 30 -2.41 34.45 -37.35
C PRO A 30 -2.94 33.99 -35.98
N ALA A 31 -4.27 33.95 -35.82
CA ALA A 31 -4.90 33.50 -34.57
C ALA A 31 -4.72 31.98 -34.36
N PHE A 32 -4.79 31.18 -35.44
CA PHE A 32 -4.49 29.76 -35.40
C PHE A 32 -3.02 29.48 -35.08
N ASP A 33 -2.07 30.24 -35.64
CA ASP A 33 -0.65 30.08 -35.29
C ASP A 33 -0.39 30.35 -33.81
N ILE A 34 -1.02 31.39 -33.25
CA ILE A 34 -0.96 31.71 -31.83
C ILE A 34 -1.58 30.57 -30.99
N ALA A 35 -2.77 30.09 -31.35
CA ALA A 35 -3.44 28.99 -30.66
C ALA A 35 -2.62 27.69 -30.67
N VAL A 36 -1.99 27.37 -31.80
CA VAL A 36 -1.11 26.19 -31.94
C VAL A 36 0.16 26.34 -31.08
N ARG A 37 0.73 27.55 -30.97
CA ARG A 37 1.85 27.82 -30.06
C ARG A 37 1.46 27.64 -28.61
N PHE A 38 0.30 28.15 -28.20
CA PHE A 38 -0.22 27.93 -26.83
C PHE A 38 -0.48 26.46 -26.57
N GLN A 39 -1.10 25.74 -27.50
CA GLN A 39 -1.34 24.30 -27.37
C GLN A 39 -0.03 23.52 -27.27
N ARG A 40 1.01 23.92 -28.01
CA ARG A 40 2.35 23.31 -27.90
C ARG A 40 3.02 23.61 -26.56
N LEU A 41 2.91 24.84 -26.05
CA LEU A 41 3.43 25.20 -24.72
C LEU A 41 2.72 24.44 -23.60
N VAL A 42 1.39 24.32 -23.67
CA VAL A 42 0.59 23.54 -22.72
C VAL A 42 0.96 22.06 -22.80
N ALA A 43 1.13 21.51 -24.01
CA ALA A 43 1.57 20.13 -24.19
C ALA A 43 2.95 19.89 -23.57
N LEU A 44 3.92 20.78 -23.78
CA LEU A 44 5.25 20.70 -23.17
C LEU A 44 5.21 20.86 -21.64
N ALA A 45 4.42 21.81 -21.13
CA ALA A 45 4.27 22.01 -19.69
C ALA A 45 3.65 20.76 -19.05
N SER A 46 2.60 20.20 -19.67
CA SER A 46 1.92 19.00 -19.16
C SER A 46 2.83 17.76 -19.18
N SER A 47 3.65 17.57 -20.22
CA SER A 47 4.58 16.44 -20.31
C SER A 47 5.70 16.55 -19.28
N LEU A 48 6.23 17.75 -19.05
CA LEU A 48 7.21 18.00 -17.99
C LEU A 48 6.62 17.78 -16.59
N LEU A 49 5.38 18.21 -16.36
CA LEU A 49 4.68 18.02 -15.09
C LEU A 49 4.42 16.53 -14.82
N PHE A 50 4.06 15.77 -15.87
CA PHE A 50 3.89 14.33 -15.77
C PHE A 50 5.21 13.61 -15.48
N LEU A 51 6.30 14.01 -16.14
CA LEU A 51 7.62 13.44 -15.89
C LEU A 51 8.11 13.74 -14.47
N TYR A 52 7.94 14.99 -14.02
CA TYR A 52 8.36 15.41 -12.68
C TYR A 52 7.56 14.72 -11.58
N THR A 53 6.24 14.64 -11.73
CA THR A 53 5.38 13.92 -10.78
C THR A 53 5.70 12.42 -10.75
N HIS A 54 6.00 11.82 -11.90
CA HIS A 54 6.43 10.42 -11.96
C HIS A 54 7.79 10.19 -11.28
N LEU A 55 8.77 11.07 -11.51
CA LEU A 55 10.07 11.01 -10.83
C LEU A 55 9.95 11.25 -9.32
N LEU A 56 9.09 12.18 -8.90
CA LEU A 56 8.81 12.43 -7.49
C LEU A 56 8.12 11.22 -6.83
N ALA A 57 7.14 10.62 -7.49
CA ALA A 57 6.43 9.45 -6.99
C ALA A 57 7.36 8.22 -6.87
N THR A 58 8.19 7.97 -7.88
CA THR A 58 9.16 6.86 -7.86
C THR A 58 10.27 7.06 -6.83
N SER A 59 10.76 8.28 -6.64
CA SER A 59 11.73 8.60 -5.58
C SER A 59 11.12 8.53 -4.18
N ALA A 60 9.88 8.97 -4.00
CA ALA A 60 9.14 8.81 -2.74
C ALA A 60 8.88 7.33 -2.42
N LEU A 61 8.50 6.52 -3.41
CA LEU A 61 8.29 5.08 -3.22
C LEU A 61 9.58 4.35 -2.87
N THR A 62 10.69 4.64 -3.56
CA THR A 62 11.98 4.00 -3.28
C THR A 62 12.52 4.39 -1.91
N SER A 63 12.43 5.67 -1.52
CA SER A 63 12.83 6.12 -0.18
C SER A 63 11.95 5.51 0.93
N ALA A 64 10.64 5.40 0.72
CA ALA A 64 9.74 4.72 1.65
C ALA A 64 10.11 3.24 1.82
N VAL A 65 10.36 2.51 0.72
CA VAL A 65 10.78 1.10 0.78
C VAL A 65 12.10 0.92 1.53
N ILE A 66 13.07 1.80 1.31
CA ILE A 66 14.36 1.75 2.02
C ILE A 66 14.16 2.02 3.51
N ALA A 67 13.37 3.05 3.87
CA ALA A 67 13.06 3.38 5.25
C ALA A 67 12.34 2.23 5.97
N THR A 68 11.34 1.60 5.34
CA THR A 68 10.65 0.43 5.90
C THR A 68 11.59 -0.75 6.10
N ARG A 69 12.49 -1.02 5.15
CA ARG A 69 13.48 -2.11 5.28
C ARG A 69 14.46 -1.86 6.42
N LEU A 70 14.97 -0.63 6.55
CA LEU A 70 15.85 -0.26 7.66
C LEU A 70 15.13 -0.41 9.00
N PHE A 71 13.89 0.09 9.10
CA PHE A 71 13.09 -0.03 10.31
C PHE A 71 12.79 -1.50 10.68
N ALA A 72 12.50 -2.36 9.70
CA ALA A 72 12.31 -3.79 9.91
C ALA A 72 13.59 -4.48 10.44
N ILE A 73 14.76 -4.16 9.87
CA ILE A 73 16.04 -4.73 10.34
C ILE A 73 16.39 -4.24 11.75
N LEU A 74 16.18 -2.96 12.04
CA LEU A 74 16.41 -2.35 13.35
C LEU A 74 15.49 -2.95 14.41
N SER A 75 14.19 -3.07 14.13
CA SER A 75 13.20 -3.65 15.04
C SER A 75 13.47 -5.14 15.31
N LEU A 76 13.80 -5.93 14.28
CA LEU A 76 14.22 -7.33 14.46
C LEU A 76 15.48 -7.46 15.32
N SER A 77 16.46 -6.57 15.11
CA SER A 77 17.70 -6.57 15.89
C SER A 77 17.45 -6.18 17.35
N ALA A 78 16.60 -5.17 17.59
CA ALA A 78 16.17 -4.78 18.93
C ALA A 78 15.40 -5.90 19.63
N LEU A 79 14.50 -6.59 18.93
CA LEU A 79 13.74 -7.72 19.46
C LEU A 79 14.66 -8.90 19.82
N LYS A 80 15.63 -9.23 18.98
CA LYS A 80 16.62 -10.28 19.29
C LYS A 80 17.46 -9.93 20.52
N LYS A 81 17.92 -8.68 20.63
CA LYS A 81 18.70 -8.23 21.79
C LYS A 81 17.87 -8.25 23.08
N THR A 82 16.64 -7.74 23.03
CA THR A 82 15.74 -7.72 24.18
C THR A 82 15.32 -9.12 24.61
N THR A 83 15.01 -10.02 23.67
CA THR A 83 14.68 -11.42 24.00
C THR A 83 15.88 -12.19 24.56
N MET A 84 17.09 -11.98 24.05
CA MET A 84 18.30 -12.56 24.66
C MET A 84 18.58 -11.98 26.05
N ALA A 85 18.45 -10.67 26.23
CA ALA A 85 18.62 -10.02 27.53
C ALA A 85 17.58 -10.52 28.53
N ALA A 86 16.32 -10.64 28.11
CA ALA A 86 15.24 -11.21 28.90
C ALA A 86 15.49 -12.68 29.23
N ARG A 87 15.99 -13.50 28.29
CA ARG A 87 16.36 -14.89 28.57
C ARG A 87 17.52 -14.99 29.56
N ARG A 88 18.52 -14.12 29.46
CA ARG A 88 19.64 -14.08 30.40
C ARG A 88 19.17 -13.65 31.80
N SER A 89 18.33 -12.62 31.89
CA SER A 89 17.77 -12.20 33.19
C SER A 89 16.86 -13.29 33.75
N LEU A 90 16.01 -13.92 32.94
CA LEU A 90 15.22 -15.07 33.36
C LEU A 90 16.10 -16.24 33.81
N GLY A 91 17.22 -16.51 33.13
CA GLY A 91 18.17 -17.55 33.52
C GLY A 91 18.80 -17.27 34.89
N HIS A 92 19.23 -16.04 35.13
CA HIS A 92 19.75 -15.62 36.44
C HIS A 92 18.70 -15.68 37.54
N VAL A 93 17.47 -15.26 37.23
CA VAL A 93 16.33 -15.35 38.14
C VAL A 93 16.03 -16.83 38.41
N TRP A 94 15.98 -17.67 37.38
CA TRP A 94 15.71 -19.11 37.46
C TRP A 94 16.74 -19.88 38.29
N ASP A 95 18.02 -19.48 38.22
CA ASP A 95 19.10 -20.10 39.00
C ASP A 95 19.18 -19.57 40.45
N SER A 96 18.34 -18.61 40.82
CA SER A 96 18.27 -18.12 42.20
C SER A 96 17.79 -19.21 43.16
N LYS A 97 18.44 -19.29 44.33
CA LYS A 97 18.06 -20.19 45.44
C LYS A 97 16.60 -20.02 45.88
N GLN A 98 16.02 -18.82 45.70
CA GLN A 98 14.60 -18.60 45.99
C GLN A 98 13.70 -19.35 45.03
N ILE A 99 13.98 -19.34 43.74
CA ILE A 99 13.18 -20.05 42.73
C ILE A 99 13.36 -21.56 42.81
N GLN A 100 14.55 -22.05 43.18
CA GLN A 100 14.73 -23.47 43.48
C GLN A 100 13.89 -23.93 44.69
N LYS A 101 13.80 -23.11 45.75
CA LYS A 101 12.92 -23.39 46.90
C LYS A 101 11.45 -23.31 46.51
N LEU A 102 11.06 -22.29 45.74
CA LEU A 102 9.71 -22.15 45.21
C LEU A 102 9.34 -23.36 44.35
N ARG A 103 10.23 -23.83 43.47
CA ARG A 103 10.01 -25.02 42.65
C ARG A 103 9.82 -26.28 43.49
N LYS A 104 10.65 -26.49 44.51
CA LYS A 104 10.48 -27.63 45.42
C LYS A 104 9.17 -27.55 46.20
N LYS A 105 8.78 -26.36 46.66
CA LYS A 105 7.52 -26.12 47.38
C LYS A 105 6.32 -26.32 46.46
N PHE A 106 6.37 -25.79 45.24
CA PHE A 106 5.36 -26.02 44.22
C PHE A 106 5.27 -27.50 43.89
N PHE A 107 6.37 -28.23 43.63
CA PHE A 107 6.30 -29.67 43.39
C PHE A 107 5.73 -30.44 44.57
N MET A 108 6.05 -30.04 45.81
CA MET A 108 5.48 -30.65 47.01
C MET A 108 3.97 -30.40 47.07
N GLU A 109 3.52 -29.16 46.91
CA GLU A 109 2.10 -28.79 46.91
C GLU A 109 1.35 -29.36 45.70
N PHE A 110 2.00 -29.49 44.55
CA PHE A 110 1.43 -30.08 43.35
C PHE A 110 1.31 -31.60 43.51
N ALA A 111 2.33 -32.26 44.06
CA ALA A 111 2.26 -33.68 44.37
C ALA A 111 1.21 -33.97 45.45
N THR A 112 1.13 -33.16 46.51
CA THR A 112 0.10 -33.34 47.55
C THR A 112 -1.29 -32.97 47.06
N THR A 113 -1.43 -32.01 46.15
CA THR A 113 -2.74 -31.67 45.57
C THR A 113 -3.18 -32.71 44.52
N ILE A 114 -2.25 -33.29 43.74
CA ILE A 114 -2.54 -34.37 42.78
C ILE A 114 -2.85 -35.69 43.49
N LEU A 115 -2.10 -36.05 44.54
CA LEU A 115 -2.36 -37.27 45.33
C LEU A 115 -3.49 -37.10 46.36
N GLY A 116 -3.83 -35.86 46.72
CA GLY A 116 -4.96 -35.55 47.60
C GLY A 116 -6.31 -35.57 46.86
N PRO A 117 -7.43 -35.47 47.60
CA PRO A 117 -8.79 -35.49 47.05
C PRO A 117 -9.09 -34.35 46.04
N GLY A 118 -8.21 -33.35 45.90
CA GLY A 118 -8.31 -32.26 44.92
C GLY A 118 -7.59 -32.50 43.59
N GLY A 119 -6.88 -33.62 43.42
CA GLY A 119 -6.04 -33.86 42.23
C GLY A 119 -6.81 -33.99 40.94
N ASN A 120 -8.01 -34.56 41.05
CA ASN A 120 -8.95 -34.66 39.93
C ASN A 120 -9.41 -33.27 39.46
N MET A 121 -9.55 -32.32 40.38
CA MET A 121 -10.00 -30.95 40.08
C MET A 121 -8.90 -30.11 39.43
N LEU A 122 -7.63 -30.28 39.83
CA LEU A 122 -6.49 -29.63 39.15
C LEU A 122 -6.25 -30.17 37.74
N ILE A 123 -6.35 -31.49 37.54
CA ILE A 123 -6.21 -32.09 36.21
C ILE A 123 -7.33 -31.59 35.30
N VAL A 124 -8.57 -31.51 35.80
CA VAL A 124 -9.71 -30.96 35.05
C VAL A 124 -9.55 -29.45 34.77
N MET A 125 -8.95 -28.68 35.66
CA MET A 125 -8.73 -27.23 35.49
C MET A 125 -7.55 -26.91 34.54
N VAL A 126 -6.49 -27.72 34.55
CA VAL A 126 -5.33 -27.59 33.64
C VAL A 126 -5.65 -28.14 32.26
N PHE A 127 -6.33 -29.28 32.17
CA PHE A 127 -6.87 -29.82 30.91
C PHE A 127 -8.23 -29.21 30.55
N TRP A 128 -8.63 -28.12 31.19
CA TRP A 128 -9.88 -27.45 30.87
C TRP A 128 -9.82 -26.95 29.41
N PRO A 129 -10.76 -27.34 28.54
CA PRO A 129 -10.71 -27.00 27.12
C PRO A 129 -10.79 -25.49 26.85
N GLY A 130 -11.15 -24.70 27.87
CA GLY A 130 -11.11 -23.23 27.82
C GLY A 130 -9.73 -22.64 27.55
N TRP A 131 -8.61 -23.33 27.83
CA TRP A 131 -7.29 -22.86 27.41
C TRP A 131 -7.14 -22.83 25.90
N LEU A 132 -7.74 -23.79 25.18
CA LEU A 132 -7.75 -23.78 23.71
C LEU A 132 -8.60 -22.64 23.16
N LEU A 133 -9.70 -22.28 23.85
CA LEU A 133 -10.50 -21.10 23.50
C LEU A 133 -9.74 -19.81 23.73
N ILE A 134 -9.01 -19.67 24.84
CA ILE A 134 -8.18 -18.50 25.12
C ILE A 134 -7.03 -18.41 24.11
N LEU A 135 -6.37 -19.52 23.81
CA LEU A 135 -5.31 -19.59 22.81
C LEU A 135 -5.84 -19.24 21.41
N GLY A 136 -7.02 -19.75 21.06
CA GLY A 136 -7.72 -19.42 19.83
C GLY A 136 -8.11 -17.94 19.76
N LEU A 137 -8.62 -17.35 20.84
CA LEU A 137 -8.95 -15.94 20.91
C LEU A 137 -7.70 -15.07 20.75
N ILE A 138 -6.59 -15.43 21.39
CA ILE A 138 -5.31 -14.73 21.24
C ILE A 138 -4.78 -14.86 19.80
N LEU A 139 -4.89 -16.03 19.18
CA LEU A 139 -4.48 -16.25 17.79
C LEU A 139 -5.34 -15.43 16.82
N THR A 140 -6.65 -15.40 17.00
CA THR A 140 -7.56 -14.60 16.17
C THR A 140 -7.34 -13.10 16.34
N LEU A 141 -7.15 -12.61 17.58
CA LEU A 141 -6.75 -11.22 17.83
C LEU A 141 -5.41 -10.89 17.18
N ARG A 142 -4.45 -11.81 17.22
CA ARG A 142 -3.14 -11.61 16.58
C ARG A 142 -3.24 -11.57 15.06
N THR A 143 -4.10 -12.39 14.45
CA THR A 143 -4.33 -12.34 12.99
C THR A 143 -5.11 -11.10 12.56
N LEU A 144 -5.95 -10.56 13.45
CA LEU A 144 -6.72 -9.34 13.18
C LEU A 144 -5.89 -8.07 13.42
N ALA A 145 -4.89 -8.13 14.31
CA ALA A 145 -4.03 -7.01 14.66
C ALA A 145 -2.88 -6.74 13.66
N GLY A 146 -2.61 -7.64 12.71
CA GLY A 146 -1.65 -7.43 11.60
C GLY A 146 -0.18 -7.49 12.01
#